data_AF-A0A7S1VLS4-F1
#
_entry.id   AF-A0A7S1VLS4-F1
#
_cell.length_a   1.000
_cell.length_b   1.000
_cell.length_c   1.000
_cell.angle_alpha   90.00
_cell.angle_beta   90.00
_cell.angle_gamma   90.00
#
_symmetry.space_group_name_H-M   'P 1'
#
loop_
_entity.id
_entity.type
_entity.pdbx_description
1 polymer ?
#
loop_
_entity_poly.entity_id
_entity_poly.type
_entity_poly.pdbx_seq_one_letter_code
_entity_poly.pdbx_strand_id
1 'polypeptide(L)'
;SSTNTPNTKNSSASLARTVDFVVVGNGNAGRSAVKTLQTQCPSASIAVVDPLQPPLPNKYNIDKKKLQHWPAAATGLDPSSRTVFVGEASSLRYKHSLLIATGSRGAPP
;
A
#
# COMPACT_ATOMS: atom_id res chain seq x y z
N SER A 1 -41.40 25.10 -16.75
CA SER A 1 -40.22 25.34 -15.92
C SER A 1 -39.84 24.05 -15.21
N SER A 2 -38.95 23.27 -15.80
CA SER A 2 -38.48 21.99 -15.24
C SER A 2 -37.17 22.25 -14.50
N THR A 3 -37.20 22.18 -13.17
CA THR A 3 -36.01 22.33 -12.33
C THR A 3 -35.23 21.02 -12.31
N ASN A 4 -34.14 20.97 -13.08
CA ASN A 4 -33.12 19.94 -12.96
C ASN A 4 -32.36 20.15 -11.66
N THR A 5 -32.64 19.32 -10.66
CA THR A 5 -31.82 19.19 -9.46
C THR A 5 -30.54 18.44 -9.82
N PRO A 6 -29.34 18.97 -9.57
CA PRO A 6 -28.10 18.24 -9.80
C PRO A 6 -28.03 17.05 -8.83
N ASN A 7 -27.96 15.86 -9.40
CA ASN A 7 -27.79 14.58 -8.73
C ASN A 7 -26.40 14.56 -8.05
N THR A 8 -26.38 14.80 -6.75
CA THR A 8 -25.21 14.64 -5.87
C THR A 8 -24.82 13.16 -5.85
N LYS A 9 -24.04 12.73 -6.84
CA LYS A 9 -23.21 11.54 -6.70
C LYS A 9 -22.21 11.83 -5.58
N ASN A 10 -22.57 11.38 -4.37
CA ASN A 10 -21.63 11.15 -3.29
C ASN A 10 -20.62 10.10 -3.78
N SER A 11 -19.61 10.56 -4.53
CA SER A 11 -18.36 9.84 -4.66
C SER A 11 -17.74 9.83 -3.28
N SER A 12 -18.07 8.80 -2.50
CA SER A 12 -17.33 8.43 -1.31
C SER A 12 -15.91 8.09 -1.76
N ALA A 13 -15.08 9.13 -1.93
CA ALA A 13 -13.65 8.97 -2.06
C ALA A 13 -13.23 8.14 -0.85
N SER A 14 -12.87 6.88 -1.07
CA SER A 14 -12.40 6.03 0.02
C SER A 14 -11.20 6.75 0.62
N LEU A 15 -11.33 7.22 1.85
CA LEU A 15 -10.28 7.97 2.53
C LEU A 15 -8.98 7.17 2.43
N ALA A 16 -7.99 7.76 1.76
CA ALA A 16 -6.68 7.14 1.56
C ALA A 16 -6.13 6.71 2.92
N ARG A 17 -5.90 5.40 3.10
CA ARG A 17 -5.42 4.88 4.37
C ARG A 17 -3.99 5.36 4.57
N THR A 18 -3.74 5.99 5.73
CA THR A 18 -2.43 6.57 6.02
C THR A 18 -1.61 5.60 6.86
N VAL A 19 -0.37 5.36 6.47
CA VAL A 19 0.62 4.53 7.16
C VAL A 19 1.96 5.24 7.23
N ASP A 20 2.86 4.77 8.08
CA ASP A 20 4.19 5.37 8.23
C ASP A 20 5.08 5.01 7.03
N PHE A 21 5.02 3.75 6.60
CA PHE A 21 5.77 3.23 5.44
C PHE A 21 4.89 2.39 4.50
N VAL A 22 5.13 2.50 3.20
CA VAL A 22 4.59 1.59 2.18
C VAL A 22 5.75 0.83 1.54
N VAL A 23 5.60 -0.49 1.41
CA VAL A 23 6.51 -1.40 0.71
C VAL A 23 5.75 -2.02 -0.46
N VAL A 24 6.20 -1.79 -1.68
CA VAL A 24 5.60 -2.36 -2.90
C VAL A 24 6.42 -3.58 -3.31
N GLY A 25 5.82 -4.75 -3.20
CA GLY A 25 6.45 -6.05 -3.42
C GLY A 25 6.77 -6.78 -2.11
N ASN A 26 6.48 -8.08 -2.08
CA ASN A 26 6.63 -8.98 -0.94
C ASN A 26 7.60 -10.14 -1.26
N GLY A 27 8.54 -9.89 -2.18
CA GLY A 27 9.68 -10.76 -2.44
C GLY A 27 10.76 -10.66 -1.36
N ASN A 28 11.97 -11.14 -1.64
CA ASN A 28 13.07 -11.14 -0.66
C ASN A 28 13.45 -9.72 -0.19
N ALA A 29 13.53 -8.76 -1.12
CA ALA A 29 13.82 -7.38 -0.81
C ALA A 29 12.72 -6.74 0.06
N GLY A 30 11.45 -6.92 -0.30
CA GLY A 30 10.30 -6.42 0.47
C GLY A 30 10.25 -7.01 1.88
N ARG A 31 10.45 -8.33 2.01
CA ARG A 31 10.55 -9.03 3.31
C ARG A 31 11.67 -8.49 4.19
N SER A 32 12.85 -8.28 3.60
CA SER A 32 14.00 -7.72 4.31
C SER A 32 13.74 -6.28 4.76
N ALA A 33 13.16 -5.46 3.89
CA ALA A 33 12.76 -4.09 4.21
C ALA A 33 11.78 -4.03 5.38
N VAL A 34 10.72 -4.86 5.37
CA VAL A 34 9.75 -4.91 6.47
C VAL A 34 10.42 -5.31 7.78
N LYS A 35 11.28 -6.34 7.77
CA LYS A 35 12.02 -6.76 8.96
C LYS A 35 12.91 -5.64 9.51
N THR A 36 13.61 -4.93 8.63
CA THR A 36 14.45 -3.79 9.02
C THR A 36 13.62 -2.67 9.61
N LEU A 37 12.52 -2.27 8.96
CA LEU A 37 11.63 -1.23 9.45
C LEU A 37 11.00 -1.58 10.80
N GLN A 38 10.64 -2.84 11.02
CA GLN A 38 10.11 -3.28 12.33
C GLN A 38 11.17 -3.23 13.43
N THR A 39 12.44 -3.51 13.08
CA THR A 39 13.56 -3.46 14.03
C THR A 39 13.91 -2.01 14.38
N GLN A 40 14.01 -1.14 13.39
CA GLN A 40 14.42 0.26 13.55
C GLN A 40 13.27 1.17 14.01
N CYS A 41 12.03 0.81 13.68
CA CYS A 41 10.82 1.58 13.95
C CYS A 41 9.69 0.66 14.45
N PRO A 42 9.78 0.08 15.66
CA PRO A 42 8.83 -0.94 16.16
C PRO A 42 7.41 -0.40 16.38
N SER A 43 7.24 0.93 16.45
CA SER A 43 5.94 1.58 16.53
C SER A 43 5.28 1.82 15.17
N ALA A 44 6.02 1.71 14.07
CA ALA A 44 5.56 2.13 12.76
C ALA A 44 4.48 1.21 12.20
N SER A 45 3.48 1.84 11.58
CA SER A 45 2.51 1.21 10.71
C SER A 45 3.10 1.02 9.31
N ILE A 46 3.11 -0.22 8.84
CA ILE A 46 3.71 -0.63 7.57
C ILE A 46 2.64 -1.29 6.71
N ALA A 47 2.64 -0.91 5.45
CA ALA A 47 1.83 -1.48 4.41
C ALA A 47 2.68 -2.28 3.43
N VAL A 48 2.26 -3.49 3.09
CA VAL A 48 2.90 -4.30 2.05
C VAL A 48 1.90 -4.50 0.91
N VAL A 49 2.20 -3.98 -0.27
CA VAL A 49 1.37 -4.08 -1.48
C VAL A 49 1.97 -5.13 -2.40
N ASP A 50 1.31 -6.27 -2.58
CA ASP A 50 1.74 -7.31 -3.53
C ASP A 50 0.52 -8.15 -3.98
N PRO A 51 0.26 -8.28 -5.28
CA PRO A 51 -0.90 -9.04 -5.78
C PRO A 51 -0.70 -10.56 -5.85
N LEU A 52 0.54 -11.06 -5.72
CA LEU A 52 0.87 -12.47 -5.99
C LEU A 52 1.26 -13.25 -4.74
N GLN A 53 1.94 -12.59 -3.79
CA GLN A 53 2.48 -13.26 -2.62
C GLN A 53 1.47 -13.28 -1.47
N PRO A 54 1.41 -14.36 -0.68
CA PRO A 54 0.58 -14.39 0.51
C PRO A 54 1.05 -13.37 1.57
N PRO A 55 0.21 -13.03 2.56
CA PRO A 55 0.62 -12.21 3.69
C PRO A 55 1.88 -12.74 4.38
N LEU A 56 2.66 -11.84 4.98
CA LEU A 56 3.86 -12.22 5.71
C LEU A 56 3.51 -13.22 6.84
N PRO A 57 4.26 -14.33 6.96
CA PRO A 57 3.96 -15.35 7.96
C PRO A 57 4.11 -14.79 9.39
N ASN A 58 3.31 -15.33 10.32
CA ASN A 58 3.25 -14.86 11.71
C ASN A 58 4.56 -15.06 12.51
N LYS A 59 5.58 -15.67 11.91
CA LYS A 59 6.90 -15.98 12.51
C LYS A 59 7.69 -14.74 12.96
N TYR A 60 7.28 -13.55 12.52
CA TYR A 60 7.95 -12.30 12.83
C TYR A 60 7.40 -11.59 14.09
N ASN A 61 6.53 -12.25 14.87
CA ASN A 61 5.92 -11.68 16.10
C ASN A 61 5.29 -10.30 15.87
N ILE A 62 4.66 -10.16 14.69
CA ILE A 62 4.21 -8.87 14.20
C ILE A 62 2.89 -8.55 14.87
N ASP A 63 2.79 -7.36 15.46
CA ASP A 63 1.49 -6.78 15.74
C ASP A 63 0.74 -6.63 14.40
N LYS A 64 -0.19 -7.53 14.14
CA LYS A 64 -1.01 -7.57 12.93
C LYS A 64 -1.78 -6.26 12.70
N LYS A 65 -1.94 -5.41 13.72
CA LYS A 65 -2.54 -4.08 13.56
C LYS A 65 -1.58 -3.11 12.85
N LYS A 66 -0.27 -3.29 13.02
CA LYS A 66 0.78 -2.42 12.48
C LYS A 66 1.31 -2.88 11.13
N LEU A 67 1.21 -4.16 10.80
CA LEU A 67 1.53 -4.64 9.45
C LEU A 67 0.26 -5.03 8.72
N GLN A 68 -0.02 -4.32 7.64
CA GLN A 68 -1.15 -4.58 6.77
C GLN A 68 -0.65 -5.08 5.42
N HIS A 69 -1.21 -6.19 4.96
CA HIS A 69 -0.98 -6.70 3.62
C HIS A 69 -2.13 -6.29 2.72
N TRP A 70 -1.81 -5.67 1.59
CA TRP A 70 -2.73 -5.32 0.52
C TRP A 70 -2.49 -6.26 -0.67
N PRO A 71 -3.38 -7.25 -0.88
CA PRO A 71 -3.25 -8.23 -1.95
C PRO A 71 -3.68 -7.64 -3.30
N ALA A 72 -2.99 -6.59 -3.74
CA ALA A 72 -3.31 -5.84 -4.96
C ALA A 72 -2.04 -5.26 -5.58
N ALA A 73 -2.11 -4.92 -6.88
CA ALA A 73 -1.01 -4.28 -7.58
C ALA A 73 -0.96 -2.78 -7.26
N ALA A 74 0.24 -2.23 -7.10
CA ALA A 74 0.44 -0.80 -7.21
C ALA A 74 0.30 -0.40 -8.69
N THR A 75 -0.61 0.52 -8.99
CA THR A 75 -0.96 0.93 -10.36
C THR A 75 -0.41 2.31 -10.71
N GLY A 76 0.02 3.07 -9.70
CA GLY A 76 0.64 4.38 -9.89
C GLY A 76 1.20 4.93 -8.59
N LEU A 77 2.04 5.96 -8.73
CA LEU A 77 2.69 6.66 -7.62
C LEU A 77 2.54 8.17 -7.82
N ASP A 78 2.17 8.89 -6.77
CA ASP A 78 2.25 10.34 -6.71
C ASP A 78 3.15 10.76 -5.54
N PRO A 79 4.43 11.03 -5.79
CA PRO A 79 5.37 11.43 -4.75
C PRO A 79 5.05 12.80 -4.12
N SER A 80 4.36 13.68 -4.85
CA SER A 80 4.04 15.04 -4.38
C SER A 80 3.03 15.00 -3.23
N SER A 81 2.01 14.14 -3.35
CA SER A 81 1.02 13.88 -2.30
C SER A 81 1.39 12.71 -1.38
N ARG A 82 2.53 12.05 -1.63
CA ARG A 82 3.01 10.85 -0.94
C ARG A 82 1.99 9.70 -0.99
N THR A 83 1.47 9.45 -2.19
CA THR A 83 0.38 8.50 -2.41
C THR A 83 0.82 7.35 -3.34
N VAL A 84 0.38 6.13 -2.99
CA VAL A 84 0.44 4.95 -3.86
C VAL A 84 -0.98 4.59 -4.27
N PHE A 85 -1.24 4.49 -5.56
CA PHE A 85 -2.49 3.97 -6.09
C PHE A 85 -2.43 2.44 -6.12
N VAL A 86 -3.45 1.78 -5.58
CA VAL A 86 -3.49 0.34 -5.40
C VAL A 86 -4.82 -0.21 -5.92
N GLY A 87 -4.75 -1.15 -6.86
CA GLY A 87 -5.94 -1.66 -7.55
C GLY A 87 -6.68 -0.57 -8.33
N GLU A 88 -8.01 -0.71 -8.44
CA GLU A 88 -8.85 0.14 -9.31
C GLU A 88 -9.32 1.44 -8.64
N ALA A 89 -9.43 1.49 -7.31
CA ALA A 89 -10.01 2.65 -6.62
C ALA A 89 -9.44 2.92 -5.22
N SER A 90 -8.39 2.21 -4.81
CA SER A 90 -7.80 2.40 -3.48
C SER A 90 -6.50 3.21 -3.56
N SER A 91 -6.20 3.94 -2.50
CA SER A 91 -4.95 4.68 -2.38
C SER A 91 -4.43 4.63 -0.95
N LEU A 92 -3.10 4.68 -0.84
CA LEU A 92 -2.35 4.63 0.41
C LEU A 92 -1.49 5.86 0.52
N ARG A 93 -1.57 6.58 1.63
CA ARG A 93 -0.67 7.70 1.91
C ARG A 93 0.44 7.25 2.84
N TYR A 94 1.70 7.51 2.49
CA TYR A 94 2.84 7.25 3.37
C TYR A 94 3.31 8.53 4.06
N LYS A 95 3.60 8.46 5.36
CA LYS A 95 4.13 9.61 6.11
C LYS A 95 5.62 9.81 5.86
N HIS A 96 6.39 8.72 5.91
CA HIS A 96 7.86 8.80 5.88
C HIS A 96 8.44 8.37 4.55
N SER A 97 8.13 7.15 4.08
CA SER A 97 8.74 6.64 2.86
C SER A 97 7.94 5.55 2.17
N LEU A 98 8.22 5.46 0.87
CA LEU A 98 7.82 4.41 -0.04
C LEU A 98 9.06 3.60 -0.43
N LEU A 99 8.99 2.28 -0.31
CA LEU A 99 10.03 1.37 -0.75
C LEU A 99 9.53 0.54 -1.92
N ILE A 100 10.24 0.58 -3.04
CA ILE A 100 9.89 -0.15 -4.26
C ILE A 100 10.76 -1.41 -4.33
N ALA A 101 10.13 -2.57 -4.19
CA ALA A 101 10.74 -3.89 -4.14
C ALA A 101 10.00 -4.89 -5.04
N THR A 102 9.54 -4.41 -6.21
CA THR A 102 8.73 -5.15 -7.18
C THR A 102 9.46 -6.33 -7.84
N GLY A 103 10.79 -6.34 -7.75
CA GLY A 103 11.65 -7.31 -8.45
C GLY A 103 11.59 -7.13 -9.97
N SER A 104 12.36 -7.94 -10.69
CA SER A 104 12.24 -8.07 -12.13
C SER A 104 11.09 -9.04 -12.44
N ARG A 105 10.05 -8.56 -13.10
CA ARG A 105 9.16 -9.44 -13.88
C ARG A 105 9.69 -9.40 -15.31
N GLY A 106 10.01 -10.56 -15.87
CA GLY A 106 10.34 -10.64 -17.29
C GLY A 106 9.17 -10.07 -18.10
N ALA A 107 9.47 -9.42 -19.22
CA ALA A 107 8.43 -9.12 -20.20
C ALA A 107 7.82 -10.46 -20.66
N PRO A 108 6.50 -10.54 -20.89
CA PRO A 108 5.93 -11.66 -21.63
C PRO A 108 6.71 -11.83 -22.95
N PRO A 109 7.00 -13.06 -23.39
CA PRO A 109 7.61 -13.31 -24.70
C PRO A 109 6.73 -12.80 -25.84
#